data_AF-I4GRB3-F1
#
_entry.id   AF-I4GRB3-F1
#
_cell.length_a   1.000
_cell.length_b   1.000
_cell.length_c   1.000
_cell.angle_alpha   90.00
_cell.angle_beta   90.00
_cell.angle_gamma   90.00
#
_symmetry.space_group_name_H-M   'P 1'
#
loop_
_entity.id
_entity.type
_entity.pdbx_description
1 polymer ?
#
loop_
_entity_poly.entity_id
_entity_poly.type
_entity_poly.pdbx_seq_one_letter_code
_entity_poly.pdbx_strand_id
1 'polypeptide(L)'
;MLHRSIKCLWKPWRNCRGVLPPVLFLTSLVGSFLLAGFSDTIAVGQNSRSDNLILNLVDSFKFPRNTTPRLLETVGLFIAGILFCILIDRWFKRSTPSDITPLAKQARRLGNLKIGYPEGMTNLEVLRAQALLERRLKPLGVTVTWTSFLAASSLIEALSNGTIDFCGGGGTASIFSQAAEHVFVRVAKEKYTAPKGQAILVPEDSPIETLADLKGKRIAFDRGSSAHYVLIRALMRVNLELSDIEPVYATQPEALALFRRGEIDAWVVWVPYSPTETRTYPGRSVADLESIFGENASLEVPTYYYAVPELVRDYPDVLKVILEEVNEAGASAKQQELEATRRLAAHHEIDPAIITNLEQRASERAIIPIDDRSLTALQHQAHIFRDLKLIPHRVNVRDGTYTLQTKQNWTY
;
A
#
# COMPACT_ATOMS: atom_id res chain seq x y z
N MET A 1 15.59 43.49 3.15
CA MET A 1 16.59 43.71 2.08
C MET A 1 17.95 43.33 2.63
N LEU A 2 18.72 42.60 1.81
CA LEU A 2 20.16 42.27 1.88
C LEU A 2 20.97 43.10 2.90
N HIS A 3 21.93 42.60 3.68
CA HIS A 3 23.08 41.82 3.23
C HIS A 3 23.98 41.36 4.41
N ARG A 4 24.52 40.13 4.32
CA ARG A 4 25.89 39.70 4.69
C ARG A 4 26.40 39.83 6.13
N SER A 5 26.21 38.73 6.85
CA SER A 5 27.17 38.17 7.80
C SER A 5 28.37 37.50 7.08
N ILE A 6 29.43 37.28 7.86
CA ILE A 6 30.61 36.43 7.64
C ILE A 6 31.83 37.16 7.04
N LYS A 7 32.52 37.88 7.93
CA LYS A 7 33.97 38.10 7.84
C LYS A 7 34.68 36.80 8.18
N CYS A 8 35.42 36.26 7.21
CA CYS A 8 36.45 35.27 7.40
C CYS A 8 37.46 35.75 8.45
N LEU A 9 37.54 35.03 9.57
CA LEU A 9 38.81 34.83 10.26
C LEU A 9 39.64 33.87 9.41
N TRP A 10 40.87 34.23 9.04
CA TRP A 10 42.01 33.31 9.00
C TRP A 10 43.34 34.04 8.72
N LYS A 11 44.17 34.12 9.76
CA LYS A 11 45.63 33.88 9.76
C LYS A 11 46.08 33.86 11.24
N PRO A 12 47.21 33.21 11.63
CA PRO A 12 48.24 32.64 10.77
C PRO A 12 48.69 31.20 11.10
N TRP A 13 49.32 30.62 10.09
CA TRP A 13 50.31 29.55 10.12
C TRP A 13 51.20 29.51 11.38
N ARG A 14 51.33 28.32 11.98
CA ARG A 14 52.58 27.77 12.52
C ARG A 14 52.41 26.27 12.73
N ASN A 15 53.47 25.53 12.40
CA ASN A 15 53.69 24.09 12.60
C ASN A 15 53.01 23.15 11.60
N CYS A 16 53.77 22.77 10.57
CA CYS A 16 54.28 21.40 10.43
C CYS A 16 55.39 21.38 9.38
N ARG A 17 56.62 21.20 9.84
CA ARG A 17 57.75 20.74 9.01
C ARG A 17 57.51 19.25 8.75
N GLY A 18 57.56 18.84 7.49
CA GLY A 18 57.59 17.42 7.13
C GLY A 18 57.01 17.13 5.76
N VAL A 19 57.91 16.96 4.79
CA VAL A 19 57.73 16.25 3.49
C VAL A 19 56.98 16.99 2.37
N LEU A 20 57.75 17.43 1.36
CA LEU A 20 57.39 17.55 -0.06
C LEU A 20 58.64 17.09 -0.87
N PRO A 21 58.55 16.61 -2.13
CA PRO A 21 57.43 16.01 -2.88
C PRO A 21 57.86 14.72 -3.67
N PRO A 22 56.97 14.10 -4.49
CA PRO A 22 57.01 14.41 -5.92
C PRO A 22 55.60 14.40 -6.57
N VAL A 23 55.01 15.58 -6.75
CA VAL A 23 53.89 15.80 -7.70
C VAL A 23 54.32 16.71 -8.86
N LEU A 24 55.57 17.19 -8.86
CA LEU A 24 56.13 18.01 -9.94
C LEU A 24 56.90 17.19 -11.02
N PHE A 25 56.92 15.86 -10.93
CA PHE A 25 57.55 15.00 -11.94
C PHE A 25 56.57 14.39 -12.97
N LEU A 26 55.26 14.45 -12.72
CA LEU A 26 54.25 13.82 -13.58
C LEU A 26 53.68 14.74 -14.67
N THR A 27 53.94 16.05 -14.61
CA THR A 27 53.54 16.99 -15.67
C THR A 27 54.59 17.12 -16.79
N SER A 28 55.81 16.61 -16.59
CA SER A 28 56.85 16.57 -17.64
C SER A 28 56.82 15.29 -18.48
N LEU A 29 56.24 14.18 -18.01
CA LEU A 29 56.28 12.89 -18.71
C LEU A 29 55.11 12.68 -19.70
N VAL A 30 53.97 13.33 -19.47
CA VAL A 30 52.79 13.19 -20.35
C VAL A 30 52.89 14.11 -21.58
N GLY A 31 53.66 15.20 -21.51
CA GLY A 31 53.92 16.09 -22.65
C GLY A 31 54.88 15.52 -23.71
N SER A 32 55.77 14.59 -23.34
CA SER A 32 56.75 14.00 -24.26
C SER A 32 56.26 12.72 -24.96
N PHE A 33 55.17 12.11 -24.50
CA PHE A 33 54.61 10.91 -25.14
C PHE A 33 53.63 11.21 -26.29
N LEU A 34 53.14 12.45 -26.41
CA LEU A 34 52.21 12.85 -27.47
C LEU A 34 52.87 13.42 -28.73
N LEU A 35 54.20 13.59 -28.73
CA LEU A 35 54.98 14.08 -29.89
C LEU A 35 55.79 13.00 -30.62
N ALA A 36 55.72 11.74 -30.19
CA ALA A 36 56.44 10.62 -30.84
C ALA A 36 55.54 9.55 -31.47
N GLY A 37 54.21 9.75 -31.51
CA GLY A 37 53.24 8.76 -32.00
C GLY A 37 52.53 9.09 -33.32
N PHE A 38 52.89 10.19 -33.99
CA PHE A 38 52.20 10.67 -35.21
C PHE A 38 53.15 10.86 -36.40
N SER A 39 54.11 9.96 -36.56
CA SER A 39 54.83 9.76 -37.82
C SER A 39 54.70 8.30 -38.22
N ASP A 40 53.50 7.92 -38.65
CA ASP A 40 53.25 6.88 -39.64
C ASP A 40 51.74 6.66 -39.67
N THR A 41 51.16 6.94 -40.84
CA THR A 41 49.87 6.50 -41.40
C THR A 41 49.13 7.69 -42.05
N ILE A 42 49.73 8.26 -43.10
CA ILE A 42 48.97 8.93 -44.15
C ILE A 42 49.05 8.01 -45.36
N ALA A 43 48.04 7.16 -45.53
CA ALA A 43 47.74 6.55 -46.80
C ALA A 43 46.24 6.23 -46.88
N VAL A 44 45.60 6.80 -47.90
CA VAL A 44 44.35 6.37 -48.54
C VAL A 44 43.02 6.83 -47.90
N GLY A 45 42.23 7.54 -48.71
CA GLY A 45 40.76 7.41 -48.71
C GLY A 45 39.96 8.69 -48.59
N GLN A 46 39.56 9.26 -49.73
CA GLN A 46 38.70 10.43 -49.86
C GLN A 46 37.24 10.22 -49.43
N ASN A 47 36.56 11.36 -49.25
CA ASN A 47 35.12 11.64 -49.38
C ASN A 47 34.17 11.29 -48.22
N SER A 48 33.72 12.31 -47.48
CA SER A 48 32.38 12.88 -47.71
C SER A 48 32.19 14.20 -46.95
N ARG A 49 31.51 15.16 -47.58
CA ARG A 49 31.12 16.47 -47.03
C ARG A 49 30.16 16.33 -45.86
N SER A 50 30.48 16.91 -44.71
CA SER A 50 29.50 17.53 -43.81
C SER A 50 30.17 18.61 -42.93
N ASP A 51 29.77 19.85 -43.20
CA ASP A 51 29.55 20.95 -42.25
C ASP A 51 30.60 21.23 -41.18
N ASN A 52 31.66 21.91 -41.62
CA ASN A 52 32.64 22.56 -40.76
C ASN A 52 32.07 23.84 -40.10
N LEU A 53 31.19 23.68 -39.10
CA LEU A 53 30.77 24.79 -38.24
C LEU A 53 31.93 25.34 -37.38
N ILE A 54 32.98 24.53 -37.16
CA ILE A 54 34.15 24.89 -36.36
C ILE A 54 35.13 25.79 -37.17
N LEU A 55 35.24 25.61 -38.48
CA LEU A 55 36.14 26.44 -39.30
C LEU A 55 35.62 27.87 -39.48
N ASN A 56 34.29 28.07 -39.50
CA ASN A 56 33.70 29.42 -39.63
C ASN A 56 33.78 30.27 -38.35
N LEU A 57 33.98 29.66 -37.18
CA LEU A 57 34.13 30.40 -35.91
C LEU A 57 35.54 30.98 -35.73
N VAL A 58 36.54 30.42 -36.41
CA VAL A 58 37.93 30.89 -36.34
C VAL A 58 38.14 32.13 -37.22
N ASP A 59 37.42 32.24 -38.34
CA ASP A 59 37.53 33.38 -39.28
C ASP A 59 36.88 34.69 -38.80
N SER A 60 36.10 34.66 -37.71
CA SER A 60 35.48 35.87 -37.13
C SER A 60 36.33 36.56 -36.06
N PHE A 61 37.47 35.97 -35.65
CA PHE A 61 38.40 36.59 -34.72
C PHE A 61 39.54 37.29 -35.47
N LYS A 62 39.39 38.59 -35.73
CA LYS A 62 40.49 39.45 -36.19
C LYS A 62 41.49 39.65 -35.04
N PHE A 63 42.50 38.79 -34.95
CA PHE A 63 43.62 39.01 -34.05
C PHE A 63 44.54 40.13 -34.58
N PRO A 64 45.03 41.04 -33.72
CA PRO A 64 45.95 42.10 -34.13
C PRO A 64 47.27 41.51 -34.66
N ARG A 65 47.83 42.14 -35.71
CA ARG A 65 49.01 41.71 -36.49
C ARG A 65 50.33 41.51 -35.71
N ASN A 66 50.34 41.66 -34.38
CA ASN A 66 51.51 41.51 -33.52
C ASN A 66 51.33 40.49 -32.37
N THR A 67 50.43 39.53 -32.54
CA THR A 67 50.24 38.47 -31.54
C THR A 67 51.33 37.42 -31.72
N THR A 68 52.24 37.29 -30.75
CA THR A 68 53.28 36.25 -30.78
C THR A 68 52.63 34.87 -30.65
N PRO A 69 53.12 33.84 -31.38
CA PRO A 69 52.52 32.50 -31.38
C PRO A 69 52.40 31.89 -29.97
N ARG A 70 53.30 32.26 -29.06
CA ARG A 70 53.26 31.88 -27.63
C ARG A 70 52.01 32.36 -26.89
N LEU A 71 51.44 33.52 -27.27
CA LEU A 71 50.26 34.07 -26.59
C LEU A 71 49.00 33.28 -26.95
N LEU A 72 48.88 32.84 -28.21
CA LEU A 72 47.81 31.97 -28.69
C LEU A 72 47.90 30.56 -28.06
N GLU A 73 49.11 30.00 -27.92
CA GLU A 73 49.31 28.73 -27.20
C GLU A 73 48.90 28.81 -25.73
N THR A 74 49.28 29.90 -25.06
CA THR A 74 48.97 30.08 -23.63
C THR A 74 47.46 30.23 -23.40
N VAL A 75 46.77 30.98 -24.25
CA VAL A 75 45.31 31.13 -24.20
C VAL A 75 44.62 29.81 -24.54
N GLY A 76 45.11 29.08 -25.55
CA GLY A 76 44.59 27.76 -25.92
C GLY A 76 44.69 26.74 -24.78
N LEU A 77 45.84 26.67 -24.11
CA LEU A 77 46.04 25.81 -22.93
C LEU A 77 45.14 26.20 -21.76
N PHE A 78 44.90 27.50 -21.56
CA PHE A 78 44.01 27.98 -20.51
C PHE A 78 42.54 27.60 -20.77
N ILE A 79 42.07 27.75 -22.01
CA ILE A 79 40.72 27.35 -22.43
C ILE A 79 40.55 25.83 -22.35
N ALA A 80 41.55 25.06 -22.81
CA ALA A 80 41.54 23.61 -22.71
C ALA A 80 41.51 23.13 -21.25
N GLY A 81 42.27 23.78 -20.36
CA GLY A 81 42.25 23.52 -18.92
C GLY A 81 40.89 23.81 -18.28
N ILE A 82 40.23 24.92 -18.67
CA ILE A 82 38.87 25.24 -18.20
C ILE A 82 37.85 24.21 -18.71
N LEU A 83 37.91 23.84 -19.99
CA LEU A 83 37.04 22.81 -20.57
C LEU A 83 37.26 21.45 -19.89
N PHE A 84 38.51 21.08 -19.61
CA PHE A 84 38.86 19.87 -18.88
C PHE A 84 38.31 19.88 -17.44
N CYS A 85 38.42 21.01 -16.73
CA CYS A 85 37.81 21.18 -15.41
C CYS A 85 36.28 21.09 -15.46
N ILE A 86 35.62 21.64 -16.48
CA ILE A 86 34.16 21.55 -16.67
C ILE A 86 33.74 20.10 -16.98
N LEU A 87 34.53 19.38 -17.79
CA LEU A 87 34.27 17.97 -18.10
C LEU A 87 34.49 17.08 -16.87
N ILE A 88 35.51 17.36 -16.05
CA ILE A 88 35.74 16.69 -14.76
C ILE A 88 34.61 17.00 -13.77
N ASP A 89 34.17 18.24 -13.64
CA ASP A 89 33.02 18.60 -12.78
C ASP A 89 31.74 17.89 -13.23
N ARG A 90 31.49 17.79 -14.54
CA ARG A 90 30.36 17.02 -15.10
C ARG A 90 30.50 15.52 -14.87
N TRP A 91 31.71 14.98 -14.91
CA TRP A 91 31.99 13.56 -14.66
C TRP A 91 31.87 13.21 -13.18
N PHE A 92 32.32 14.09 -12.27
CA PHE A 92 32.13 13.94 -10.83
C PHE A 92 30.67 14.17 -10.40
N LYS A 93 29.94 15.11 -11.01
CA LYS A 93 28.48 15.28 -10.80
C LYS A 93 27.67 14.09 -11.29
N ARG A 94 28.17 13.31 -12.25
CA ARG A 94 27.55 12.04 -12.67
C ARG A 94 27.74 10.91 -11.64
N SER A 95 28.62 11.08 -10.65
CA SER A 95 29.14 9.96 -9.84
C SER A 95 28.92 10.10 -8.33
N THR A 96 28.09 11.03 -7.85
CA THR A 96 27.58 10.99 -6.47
C THR A 96 26.31 10.15 -6.41
N PRO A 97 26.30 8.97 -5.74
CA PRO A 97 25.06 8.29 -5.37
C PRO A 97 24.39 9.05 -4.21
N SER A 98 23.91 10.27 -4.45
CA SER A 98 23.33 11.13 -3.41
C SER A 98 21.81 11.17 -3.36
N ASP A 99 21.07 10.57 -4.31
CA ASP A 99 19.60 10.69 -4.34
C ASP A 99 18.89 9.33 -4.27
N ILE A 100 19.29 8.46 -3.34
CA ILE A 100 18.42 7.33 -2.96
C ILE A 100 17.29 7.93 -2.10
N THR A 101 16.08 7.99 -2.65
CA THR A 101 14.90 8.49 -1.92
C THR A 101 14.71 7.74 -0.59
N PRO A 102 14.08 8.35 0.44
CA PRO A 102 13.75 7.66 1.69
C PRO A 102 13.05 6.31 1.47
N LEU A 103 12.12 6.28 0.51
CA LEU A 103 11.46 5.06 0.03
C LEU A 103 12.46 4.01 -0.49
N ALA A 104 13.37 4.39 -1.39
CA ALA A 104 14.35 3.46 -1.95
C ALA A 104 15.31 2.90 -0.88
N LYS A 105 15.65 3.70 0.15
CA LYS A 105 16.46 3.24 1.30
C LYS A 105 15.68 2.24 2.16
N GLN A 106 14.42 2.53 2.48
CA GLN A 106 13.55 1.64 3.25
C GLN A 106 13.30 0.33 2.49
N ALA A 107 12.95 0.41 1.21
CA ALA A 107 12.68 -0.73 0.35
C ALA A 107 13.87 -1.72 0.33
N ARG A 108 15.09 -1.23 0.08
CA ARG A 108 16.30 -2.09 0.08
C ARG A 108 16.55 -2.80 1.40
N ARG A 109 16.21 -2.16 2.53
CA ARG A 109 16.37 -2.77 3.86
C ARG A 109 15.26 -3.79 4.17
N LEU A 110 14.08 -3.66 3.55
CA LEU A 110 13.00 -4.63 3.72
C LEU A 110 13.28 -5.90 2.91
N GLY A 111 13.63 -5.75 1.63
CA GLY A 111 13.98 -6.86 0.72
C GLY A 111 12.80 -7.74 0.28
N ASN A 112 11.94 -8.16 1.21
CA ASN A 112 10.73 -8.92 0.93
C ASN A 112 9.56 -8.37 1.75
N LEU A 113 8.45 -8.06 1.09
CA LEU A 113 7.19 -7.66 1.71
C LEU A 113 6.23 -8.86 1.67
N LYS A 114 5.85 -9.37 2.84
CA LYS A 114 4.96 -10.53 2.97
C LYS A 114 3.54 -10.04 3.28
N ILE A 115 2.58 -10.37 2.43
CA ILE A 115 1.20 -9.91 2.53
C ILE A 115 0.27 -11.09 2.75
N GLY A 116 -0.53 -11.02 3.82
CA GLY A 116 -1.65 -11.92 4.05
C GLY A 116 -2.95 -11.33 3.53
N TYR A 117 -3.82 -12.16 2.96
CA TYR A 117 -5.16 -11.73 2.57
C TYR A 117 -6.19 -12.85 2.77
N PRO A 118 -7.44 -12.52 3.13
CA PRO A 118 -8.53 -13.49 3.15
C PRO A 118 -9.15 -13.59 1.77
N GLU A 119 -9.59 -14.79 1.40
CA GLU A 119 -10.40 -14.98 0.19
C GLU A 119 -11.70 -14.16 0.29
N GLY A 120 -12.07 -13.48 -0.81
CA GLY A 120 -13.25 -12.63 -0.88
C GLY A 120 -13.03 -11.16 -0.48
N MET A 121 -11.83 -10.78 -0.03
CA MET A 121 -11.50 -9.36 0.18
C MET A 121 -11.07 -8.71 -1.12
N THR A 122 -12.04 -8.15 -1.84
CA THR A 122 -11.91 -7.61 -3.20
C THR A 122 -10.70 -6.71 -3.40
N ASN A 123 -10.44 -5.77 -2.48
CA ASN A 123 -9.34 -4.81 -2.64
C ASN A 123 -7.97 -5.48 -2.67
N LEU A 124 -7.72 -6.49 -1.82
CA LEU A 124 -6.45 -7.22 -1.81
C LEU A 124 -6.36 -8.22 -2.97
N GLU A 125 -7.47 -8.79 -3.41
CA GLU A 125 -7.52 -9.67 -4.58
C GLU A 125 -7.18 -8.89 -5.86
N VAL A 126 -7.77 -7.70 -6.05
CA VAL A 126 -7.46 -6.82 -7.18
C VAL A 126 -6.01 -6.32 -7.10
N LEU A 127 -5.54 -5.94 -5.90
CA LEU A 127 -4.17 -5.49 -5.67
C LEU A 127 -3.14 -6.52 -6.16
N ARG A 128 -3.36 -7.79 -5.79
CA ARG A 128 -2.55 -8.92 -6.20
C ARG A 128 -2.70 -9.25 -7.69
N ALA A 129 -3.93 -9.34 -8.19
CA ALA A 129 -4.20 -9.72 -9.57
C ALA A 129 -3.60 -8.74 -10.58
N GLN A 130 -3.58 -7.45 -10.23
CA GLN A 130 -2.97 -6.39 -11.05
C GLN A 130 -1.48 -6.15 -10.75
N ALA A 131 -0.89 -6.88 -9.80
CA ALA A 131 0.51 -6.76 -9.39
C ALA A 131 0.95 -5.29 -9.14
N LEU A 132 0.09 -4.47 -8.53
CA LEU A 132 0.35 -3.03 -8.37
C LEU A 132 1.57 -2.77 -7.48
N LEU A 133 1.69 -3.53 -6.37
CA LEU A 133 2.83 -3.40 -5.46
C LEU A 133 4.13 -3.85 -6.10
N GLU A 134 4.12 -4.98 -6.81
CA GLU A 134 5.28 -5.51 -7.51
C GLU A 134 5.79 -4.52 -8.54
N ARG A 135 4.89 -3.90 -9.32
CA ARG A 135 5.25 -2.87 -10.31
C ARG A 135 5.99 -1.70 -9.67
N ARG A 136 5.58 -1.27 -8.48
CA ARG A 136 6.15 -0.10 -7.79
C ARG A 136 7.37 -0.41 -6.94
N LEU A 137 7.45 -1.59 -6.33
CA LEU A 137 8.46 -1.96 -5.34
C LEU A 137 9.60 -2.81 -5.91
N LYS A 138 9.37 -3.59 -6.98
CA LYS A 138 10.41 -4.39 -7.63
C LYS A 138 11.59 -3.56 -8.16
N PRO A 139 11.39 -2.38 -8.80
CA PRO A 139 12.51 -1.52 -9.20
C PRO A 139 13.36 -1.01 -8.03
N LEU A 140 12.83 -1.06 -6.81
CA LEU A 140 13.49 -0.65 -5.58
C LEU A 140 14.17 -1.82 -4.84
N GLY A 141 14.09 -3.04 -5.39
CA GLY A 141 14.71 -4.24 -4.83
C GLY A 141 13.83 -4.98 -3.80
N VAL A 142 12.52 -4.74 -3.79
CA VAL A 142 11.58 -5.46 -2.91
C VAL A 142 10.79 -6.49 -3.71
N THR A 143 10.78 -7.72 -3.21
CA THR A 143 9.85 -8.77 -3.69
C THR A 143 8.57 -8.72 -2.87
N VAL A 144 7.43 -9.04 -3.48
CA VAL A 144 6.15 -9.15 -2.76
C VAL A 144 5.72 -10.61 -2.76
N THR A 145 5.41 -11.15 -1.57
CA THR A 145 4.93 -12.53 -1.39
C THR A 145 3.52 -12.48 -0.84
N TRP A 146 2.62 -13.29 -1.42
CA TRP A 146 1.22 -13.34 -1.02
C TRP A 146 0.90 -14.68 -0.36
N THR A 147 0.16 -14.66 0.75
CA THR A 147 -0.33 -15.86 1.44
C THR A 147 -1.82 -15.71 1.71
N SER A 148 -2.62 -16.70 1.29
CA SER A 148 -4.05 -16.72 1.57
C SER A 148 -4.34 -17.30 2.95
N PHE A 149 -5.40 -16.80 3.57
CA PHE A 149 -5.89 -17.28 4.86
C PHE A 149 -7.40 -17.43 4.82
N LEU A 150 -7.93 -18.35 5.62
CA LEU A 150 -9.38 -18.59 5.69
C LEU A 150 -10.12 -17.60 6.61
N ALA A 151 -9.42 -17.00 7.58
CA ALA A 151 -10.01 -16.14 8.59
C ALA A 151 -9.08 -14.98 8.99
N ALA A 152 -9.70 -13.87 9.43
CA ALA A 152 -8.99 -12.68 9.90
C ALA A 152 -8.20 -12.91 11.20
N SER A 153 -8.65 -13.84 12.06
CA SER A 153 -7.90 -14.22 13.28
C SER A 153 -6.54 -14.82 12.94
N SER A 154 -6.49 -15.78 12.02
CA SER A 154 -5.25 -16.41 11.55
C SER A 154 -4.32 -15.41 10.85
N LEU A 155 -4.87 -14.42 10.15
CA LEU A 155 -4.10 -13.32 9.57
C LEU A 155 -3.38 -12.50 10.64
N ILE A 156 -4.09 -12.10 11.69
CA ILE A 156 -3.50 -11.27 12.75
C ILE A 156 -2.51 -12.09 13.60
N GLU A 157 -2.74 -13.39 13.80
CA GLU A 157 -1.78 -14.28 14.44
C GLU A 157 -0.49 -14.43 13.61
N ALA A 158 -0.62 -14.64 12.29
CA ALA A 158 0.51 -14.68 11.36
C ALA A 158 1.26 -13.35 11.29
N LEU A 159 0.57 -12.24 11.52
CA LEU A 159 1.18 -10.92 11.61
C LEU A 159 1.94 -10.78 12.95
N SER A 160 1.33 -11.20 14.05
CA SER A 160 1.92 -11.16 15.40
C SER A 160 3.17 -12.03 15.55
N ASN A 161 3.27 -13.14 14.82
CA ASN A 161 4.45 -14.00 14.83
C ASN A 161 5.49 -13.65 13.76
N GLY A 162 5.25 -12.61 12.96
CA GLY A 162 6.16 -12.12 11.91
C GLY A 162 6.17 -12.98 10.63
N THR A 163 5.21 -13.88 10.43
CA THR A 163 5.06 -14.64 9.18
C THR A 163 4.64 -13.73 8.03
N ILE A 164 3.81 -12.72 8.29
CA ILE A 164 3.44 -11.68 7.32
C ILE A 164 3.68 -10.28 7.92
N ASP A 165 3.86 -9.27 7.07
CA ASP A 165 4.15 -7.90 7.49
C ASP A 165 2.91 -6.98 7.41
N PHE A 166 1.99 -7.32 6.52
CA PHE A 166 0.77 -6.55 6.25
C PHE A 166 -0.40 -7.47 5.87
N CYS A 167 -1.61 -7.12 6.29
CA CYS A 167 -2.83 -7.79 5.84
C CYS A 167 -4.07 -6.90 5.90
N GLY A 168 -5.19 -7.41 5.39
CA GLY A 168 -6.52 -6.83 5.57
C GLY A 168 -7.50 -7.86 6.11
N GLY A 169 -8.50 -7.44 6.86
CA GLY A 169 -9.51 -8.34 7.40
C GLY A 169 -10.55 -7.66 8.27
N GLY A 170 -11.62 -8.39 8.60
CA GLY A 170 -12.73 -7.89 9.41
C GLY A 170 -12.27 -7.39 10.78
N GLY A 171 -12.77 -6.21 11.18
CA GLY A 171 -12.36 -5.53 12.41
C GLY A 171 -12.72 -6.26 13.68
N THR A 172 -13.79 -7.03 13.65
CA THR A 172 -14.23 -7.87 14.77
C THR A 172 -13.12 -8.79 15.27
N ALA A 173 -12.38 -9.45 14.38
CA ALA A 173 -11.30 -10.37 14.76
C ALA A 173 -10.18 -9.65 15.53
N SER A 174 -9.91 -8.38 15.22
CA SER A 174 -8.88 -7.61 15.91
C SER A 174 -9.17 -7.37 17.39
N ILE A 175 -10.43 -7.44 17.82
CA ILE A 175 -10.77 -7.37 19.25
C ILE A 175 -10.30 -8.64 19.96
N PHE A 176 -10.58 -9.81 19.37
CA PHE A 176 -10.15 -11.10 19.90
C PHE A 176 -8.64 -11.23 19.90
N SER A 177 -7.98 -10.82 18.81
CA SER A 177 -6.51 -10.82 18.73
C SER A 177 -5.88 -9.89 19.76
N GLN A 178 -6.45 -8.70 20.00
CA GLN A 178 -5.97 -7.80 21.04
C GLN A 178 -6.21 -8.39 22.44
N ALA A 179 -7.34 -9.05 22.68
CA ALA A 179 -7.61 -9.76 23.93
C ALA A 179 -6.71 -11.00 24.13
N ALA A 180 -6.09 -11.50 23.06
CA ALA A 180 -5.07 -12.54 23.10
C ALA A 180 -3.65 -11.98 23.12
N GLU A 181 -3.49 -10.66 23.29
CA GLU A 181 -2.21 -9.95 23.32
C GLU A 181 -1.35 -10.14 22.06
N HIS A 182 -1.96 -10.47 20.93
CA HIS A 182 -1.27 -10.52 19.63
C HIS A 182 -0.80 -9.14 19.22
N VAL A 183 0.43 -9.02 18.73
CA VAL A 183 1.05 -7.76 18.35
C VAL A 183 0.66 -7.39 16.91
N PHE A 184 -0.04 -6.27 16.74
CA PHE A 184 -0.40 -5.73 15.43
C PHE A 184 -0.75 -4.25 15.53
N VAL A 185 -0.75 -3.54 14.41
CA VAL A 185 -1.20 -2.15 14.32
C VAL A 185 -2.27 -2.00 13.24
N ARG A 186 -3.44 -1.48 13.58
CA ARG A 186 -4.46 -1.05 12.60
C ARG A 186 -3.96 0.23 11.93
N VAL A 187 -3.86 0.25 10.60
CA VAL A 187 -3.24 1.37 9.85
C VAL A 187 -4.20 2.11 8.92
N ALA A 188 -5.27 1.45 8.48
CA ALA A 188 -6.33 2.04 7.66
C ALA A 188 -7.60 1.21 7.77
N LYS A 189 -8.70 1.71 7.23
CA LYS A 189 -9.94 0.94 7.06
C LYS A 189 -10.54 1.15 5.68
N GLU A 190 -11.38 0.22 5.25
CA GLU A 190 -12.25 0.46 4.10
C GLU A 190 -13.26 1.58 4.42
N LYS A 191 -13.54 2.42 3.44
CA LYS A 191 -14.52 3.51 3.59
C LYS A 191 -15.93 2.96 3.66
N TYR A 192 -16.22 1.95 2.83
CA TYR A 192 -17.52 1.32 2.71
C TYR A 192 -17.38 -0.19 2.80
N THR A 193 -18.22 -0.80 3.61
CA THR A 193 -18.51 -2.23 3.56
C THR A 193 -19.61 -2.47 2.51
N ALA A 194 -19.53 -3.58 1.79
CA ALA A 194 -20.61 -4.02 0.91
C ALA A 194 -21.87 -4.31 1.76
N PRO A 195 -23.00 -3.60 1.58
CA PRO A 195 -24.19 -3.77 2.44
C PRO A 195 -24.74 -5.20 2.43
N LYS A 196 -24.73 -5.86 1.27
CA LYS A 196 -25.09 -7.28 1.09
C LYS A 196 -23.90 -8.23 1.23
N GLY A 197 -22.75 -7.71 1.65
CA GLY A 197 -21.51 -8.46 1.75
C GLY A 197 -21.47 -9.45 2.91
N GLN A 198 -22.44 -9.37 3.84
CA GLN A 198 -22.71 -10.36 4.88
C GLN A 198 -24.22 -10.54 5.05
N ALA A 199 -24.64 -11.75 5.33
CA ALA A 199 -26.05 -12.10 5.45
C ALA A 199 -26.26 -13.25 6.44
N ILE A 200 -27.51 -13.43 6.86
CA ILE A 200 -28.00 -14.64 7.52
C ILE A 200 -28.79 -15.40 6.45
N LEU A 201 -28.27 -16.54 6.02
CA LEU A 201 -28.90 -17.40 5.03
C LEU A 201 -29.70 -18.49 5.70
N VAL A 202 -30.80 -18.86 5.05
CA VAL A 202 -31.62 -20.03 5.36
C VAL A 202 -31.80 -20.85 4.08
N PRO A 203 -32.05 -22.17 4.16
CA PRO A 203 -32.42 -22.96 2.98
C PRO A 203 -33.58 -22.30 2.21
N GLU A 204 -33.63 -22.48 0.89
CA GLU A 204 -34.60 -21.77 0.03
C GLU A 204 -36.04 -21.99 0.50
N ASP A 205 -36.39 -23.24 0.78
CA ASP A 205 -37.72 -23.67 1.24
C ASP A 205 -37.88 -23.61 2.77
N SER A 206 -36.99 -22.91 3.48
CA SER A 206 -37.05 -22.79 4.95
C SER A 206 -38.29 -22.02 5.39
N PRO A 207 -38.98 -22.45 6.48
CA PRO A 207 -40.08 -21.68 7.07
C PRO A 207 -39.60 -20.45 7.87
N ILE A 208 -38.29 -20.20 7.97
CA ILE A 208 -37.71 -19.05 8.69
C ILE A 208 -37.81 -17.82 7.80
N GLU A 209 -38.75 -16.92 8.08
CA GLU A 209 -39.00 -15.72 7.26
C GLU A 209 -38.47 -14.43 7.90
N THR A 210 -38.29 -14.44 9.22
CA THR A 210 -37.89 -13.26 10.00
C THR A 210 -36.78 -13.59 10.98
N LEU A 211 -36.14 -12.55 11.54
CA LEU A 211 -35.15 -12.72 12.61
C LEU A 211 -35.75 -13.36 13.88
N ALA A 212 -37.05 -13.19 14.14
CA ALA A 212 -37.70 -13.79 15.31
C ALA A 212 -37.82 -15.32 15.18
N ASP A 213 -37.91 -15.83 13.94
CA ASP A 213 -38.02 -17.27 13.65
C ASP A 213 -36.71 -18.03 13.90
N LEU A 214 -35.61 -17.31 14.18
CA LEU A 214 -34.32 -17.89 14.56
C LEU A 214 -34.33 -18.54 15.96
N LYS A 215 -35.36 -18.27 16.78
CA LYS A 215 -35.48 -18.87 18.12
C LYS A 215 -35.53 -20.40 18.03
N GLY A 216 -34.66 -21.06 18.80
CA GLY A 216 -34.51 -22.50 18.89
C GLY A 216 -33.89 -23.15 17.65
N LYS A 217 -33.30 -22.37 16.73
CA LYS A 217 -32.71 -22.87 15.49
C LYS A 217 -31.22 -23.13 15.63
N ARG A 218 -30.70 -24.07 14.84
CA ARG A 218 -29.27 -24.37 14.69
C ARG A 218 -28.66 -23.36 13.73
N ILE A 219 -27.81 -22.48 14.25
CA ILE A 219 -27.25 -21.37 13.46
C ILE A 219 -25.73 -21.52 13.40
N ALA A 220 -25.19 -21.72 12.19
CA ALA A 220 -23.75 -21.77 12.00
C ALA A 220 -23.13 -20.38 11.85
N PHE A 221 -21.99 -20.18 12.48
CA PHE A 221 -21.16 -18.99 12.31
C PHE A 221 -19.73 -19.24 12.82
N ASP A 222 -18.79 -18.47 12.30
CA ASP A 222 -17.39 -18.54 12.71
C ASP A 222 -17.18 -17.77 14.03
N ARG A 223 -16.67 -18.46 15.06
CA ARG A 223 -16.53 -17.94 16.42
C ARG A 223 -15.49 -16.82 16.46
N GLY A 224 -15.96 -15.61 16.79
CA GLY A 224 -15.09 -14.44 16.94
C GLY A 224 -14.80 -13.71 15.62
N SER A 225 -15.45 -14.13 14.54
CA SER A 225 -15.54 -13.39 13.29
C SER A 225 -16.62 -12.30 13.32
N SER A 226 -16.72 -11.50 12.26
CA SER A 226 -17.84 -10.58 12.07
C SER A 226 -19.20 -11.30 12.04
N ALA A 227 -19.26 -12.55 11.54
CA ALA A 227 -20.50 -13.33 11.54
C ALA A 227 -21.04 -13.55 12.96
N HIS A 228 -20.16 -13.78 13.94
CA HIS A 228 -20.55 -13.87 15.34
C HIS A 228 -21.21 -12.56 15.83
N TYR A 229 -20.62 -11.42 15.49
CA TYR A 229 -21.17 -10.11 15.86
C TYR A 229 -22.49 -9.79 15.17
N VAL A 230 -22.56 -10.04 13.87
CA VAL A 230 -23.77 -9.83 13.06
C VAL A 230 -24.93 -10.64 13.63
N LEU A 231 -24.70 -11.91 14.00
CA LEU A 231 -25.71 -12.73 14.64
C LEU A 231 -26.19 -12.16 15.98
N ILE A 232 -25.26 -11.80 16.87
CA ILE A 232 -25.60 -11.18 18.17
C ILE A 232 -26.48 -9.94 17.94
N ARG A 233 -26.07 -9.07 17.03
CA ARG A 233 -26.79 -7.83 16.72
C ARG A 233 -28.15 -8.07 16.07
N ALA A 234 -28.26 -9.09 15.21
CA ALA A 234 -29.52 -9.49 14.61
C ALA A 234 -30.51 -10.01 15.67
N LEU A 235 -30.07 -10.89 16.57
CA LEU A 235 -30.89 -11.42 17.65
C LEU A 235 -31.37 -10.31 18.59
N MET A 236 -30.49 -9.37 18.95
CA MET A 236 -30.85 -8.23 19.81
C MET A 236 -31.97 -7.36 19.20
N ARG A 237 -32.07 -7.25 17.87
CA ARG A 237 -33.15 -6.47 17.23
C ARG A 237 -34.54 -7.04 17.49
N VAL A 238 -34.62 -8.33 17.79
CA VAL A 238 -35.87 -9.06 18.08
C VAL A 238 -35.93 -9.55 19.53
N ASN A 239 -35.12 -8.95 20.41
CA ASN A 239 -35.03 -9.30 21.84
C ASN A 239 -34.72 -10.79 22.10
N LEU A 240 -33.90 -11.40 21.23
CA LEU A 240 -33.34 -12.73 21.44
C LEU A 240 -31.87 -12.62 21.87
N GLU A 241 -31.41 -13.62 22.60
CA GLU A 241 -30.02 -13.78 23.00
C GLU A 241 -29.40 -15.04 22.37
N LEU A 242 -28.07 -15.20 22.47
CA LEU A 242 -27.41 -16.42 21.98
C LEU A 242 -27.91 -17.70 22.67
N SER A 243 -28.46 -17.60 23.89
CA SER A 243 -29.07 -18.73 24.60
C SER A 243 -30.46 -19.12 24.07
N ASP A 244 -31.09 -18.27 23.24
CA ASP A 244 -32.36 -18.58 22.59
C ASP A 244 -32.18 -19.38 21.29
N ILE A 245 -30.94 -19.68 20.88
CA ILE A 245 -30.61 -20.44 19.67
C ILE A 245 -29.71 -21.64 19.99
N GLU A 246 -29.48 -22.50 19.02
CA GLU A 246 -28.45 -23.56 19.09
C GLU A 246 -27.23 -23.12 18.26
N PRO A 247 -26.18 -22.54 18.87
CA PRO A 247 -25.02 -22.08 18.12
C PRO A 247 -24.18 -23.25 17.59
N VAL A 248 -23.85 -23.20 16.30
CA VAL A 248 -22.96 -24.16 15.64
C VAL A 248 -21.68 -23.43 15.21
N TYR A 249 -20.61 -23.59 15.99
CA TYR A 249 -19.32 -22.97 15.65
C TYR A 249 -18.65 -23.74 14.51
N ALA A 250 -18.52 -23.10 13.35
CA ALA A 250 -17.92 -23.69 12.16
C ALA A 250 -17.26 -22.60 11.31
N THR A 251 -16.14 -22.94 10.67
CA THR A 251 -15.56 -22.11 9.62
C THR A 251 -16.51 -22.05 8.41
N GLN A 252 -16.36 -21.07 7.52
CA GLN A 252 -17.26 -20.94 6.36
C GLN A 252 -17.30 -22.21 5.46
N PRO A 253 -16.18 -22.89 5.15
CA PRO A 253 -16.23 -24.16 4.41
C PRO A 253 -16.96 -25.28 5.16
N GLU A 254 -16.77 -25.40 6.47
CA GLU A 254 -17.47 -26.40 7.30
C GLU A 254 -18.97 -26.12 7.37
N ALA A 255 -19.34 -24.85 7.63
CA ALA A 255 -20.72 -24.41 7.67
C ALA A 255 -21.43 -24.60 6.33
N LEU A 256 -20.76 -24.35 5.20
CA LEU A 256 -21.30 -24.66 3.87
C LEU A 256 -21.64 -26.15 3.72
N ALA A 257 -20.77 -27.04 4.21
CA ALA A 257 -21.01 -28.47 4.15
C ALA A 257 -22.21 -28.89 5.02
N LEU A 258 -22.34 -28.32 6.21
CA LEU A 258 -23.50 -28.52 7.11
C LEU A 258 -24.80 -27.99 6.48
N PHE A 259 -24.76 -26.79 5.92
CA PHE A 259 -25.89 -26.11 5.29
C PHE A 259 -26.46 -26.94 4.13
N ARG A 260 -25.58 -27.44 3.25
CA ARG A 260 -25.98 -28.29 2.12
C ARG A 260 -26.61 -29.63 2.54
N ARG A 261 -26.27 -30.13 3.72
CA ARG A 261 -26.83 -31.38 4.27
C ARG A 261 -28.09 -31.16 5.11
N GLY A 262 -28.53 -29.92 5.31
CA GLY A 262 -29.66 -29.60 6.20
C GLY A 262 -29.36 -29.84 7.69
N GLU A 263 -28.08 -29.88 8.06
CA GLU A 263 -27.64 -30.10 9.45
C GLU A 263 -27.66 -28.81 10.29
N ILE A 264 -27.93 -27.66 9.65
CA ILE A 264 -28.14 -26.36 10.27
C ILE A 264 -29.33 -25.67 9.59
N ASP A 265 -30.02 -24.82 10.34
CA ASP A 265 -31.25 -24.17 9.88
C ASP A 265 -30.97 -22.76 9.34
N ALA A 266 -29.89 -22.13 9.82
CA ALA A 266 -29.40 -20.85 9.31
C ALA A 266 -27.86 -20.79 9.34
N TRP A 267 -27.29 -19.91 8.54
CA TRP A 267 -25.84 -19.70 8.46
C TRP A 267 -25.51 -18.22 8.24
N VAL A 268 -24.61 -17.69 9.07
CA VAL A 268 -24.16 -16.30 8.95
C VAL A 268 -22.90 -16.25 8.08
N VAL A 269 -22.99 -15.57 6.95
CA VAL A 269 -22.04 -15.61 5.84
C VAL A 269 -21.41 -14.26 5.55
N TRP A 270 -20.30 -14.27 4.82
CA TRP A 270 -19.72 -13.12 4.13
C TRP A 270 -19.24 -13.51 2.72
N VAL A 271 -18.99 -12.54 1.84
CA VAL A 271 -18.39 -12.79 0.50
C VAL A 271 -17.10 -13.62 0.64
N PRO A 272 -16.92 -14.73 -0.09
CA PRO A 272 -17.67 -15.14 -1.28
C PRO A 272 -18.89 -16.03 -1.03
N TYR A 273 -19.28 -16.28 0.22
CA TYR A 273 -20.37 -17.18 0.61
C TYR A 273 -21.76 -16.52 0.65
N SER A 274 -21.83 -15.19 0.71
CA SER A 274 -23.08 -14.46 0.57
C SER A 274 -23.56 -14.44 -0.89
N PRO A 275 -24.88 -14.53 -1.15
CA PRO A 275 -25.41 -14.32 -2.48
C PRO A 275 -25.02 -12.94 -3.00
N THR A 276 -24.54 -12.88 -4.24
CA THR A 276 -24.31 -11.64 -4.98
C THR A 276 -25.12 -11.67 -6.27
N GLU A 277 -25.25 -10.53 -6.95
CA GLU A 277 -25.93 -10.46 -8.26
C GLU A 277 -25.30 -11.41 -9.30
N THR A 278 -24.03 -11.76 -9.12
CA THR A 278 -23.26 -12.60 -10.03
C THR A 278 -23.03 -14.02 -9.52
N ARG A 279 -23.45 -14.34 -8.29
CA ARG A 279 -23.13 -15.61 -7.64
C ARG A 279 -24.32 -16.12 -6.83
N THR A 280 -24.93 -17.19 -7.32
CA THR A 280 -25.97 -17.93 -6.60
C THR A 280 -25.33 -18.84 -5.55
N TYR A 281 -25.70 -18.61 -4.29
CA TYR A 281 -25.46 -19.56 -3.21
C TYR A 281 -26.74 -20.34 -2.93
N PRO A 282 -26.68 -21.60 -2.47
CA PRO A 282 -27.87 -22.28 -2.01
C PRO A 282 -28.46 -21.51 -0.84
N GLY A 283 -29.75 -21.17 -0.92
CA GLY A 283 -30.49 -20.49 0.13
C GLY A 283 -30.74 -19.01 -0.11
N ARG A 284 -31.65 -18.47 0.70
CA ARG A 284 -32.09 -17.07 0.65
C ARG A 284 -31.66 -16.33 1.90
N SER A 285 -31.44 -15.02 1.75
CA SER A 285 -31.14 -14.14 2.88
C SER A 285 -32.42 -13.85 3.69
N VAL A 286 -32.37 -14.01 5.01
CA VAL A 286 -33.40 -13.52 5.94
C VAL A 286 -33.05 -12.14 6.50
N ALA A 287 -31.76 -11.80 6.53
CA ALA A 287 -31.25 -10.50 6.95
C ALA A 287 -29.83 -10.26 6.41
N ASP A 288 -29.48 -9.01 6.18
CA ASP A 288 -28.14 -8.58 5.76
C ASP A 288 -27.67 -7.39 6.60
N LEU A 289 -26.50 -6.82 6.30
CA LEU A 289 -25.99 -5.70 7.08
C LEU A 289 -26.88 -4.47 6.98
N GLU A 290 -27.56 -4.27 5.85
CA GLU A 290 -28.46 -3.15 5.64
C GLU A 290 -29.72 -3.29 6.52
N SER A 291 -30.34 -4.46 6.54
CA SER A 291 -31.51 -4.69 7.40
C SER A 291 -31.18 -4.66 8.90
N ILE A 292 -29.97 -5.05 9.28
CA ILE A 292 -29.54 -5.09 10.69
C ILE A 292 -29.04 -3.72 11.18
N PHE A 293 -28.23 -3.02 10.40
CA PHE A 293 -27.51 -1.81 10.82
C PHE A 293 -27.89 -0.54 10.04
N GLY A 294 -28.61 -0.66 8.93
CA GLY A 294 -28.92 0.44 8.03
C GLY A 294 -27.64 1.12 7.53
N GLU A 295 -27.66 2.45 7.50
CA GLU A 295 -26.53 3.29 7.08
C GLU A 295 -25.26 3.08 7.93
N ASN A 296 -25.37 2.50 9.14
CA ASN A 296 -24.25 2.25 10.03
C ASN A 296 -23.49 0.95 9.73
N ALA A 297 -23.89 0.16 8.73
CA ALA A 297 -23.25 -1.12 8.39
C ALA A 297 -21.71 -1.03 8.26
N SER A 298 -21.21 0.04 7.61
CA SER A 298 -19.76 0.26 7.42
C SER A 298 -19.02 0.64 8.70
N LEU A 299 -19.72 1.13 9.72
CA LEU A 299 -19.16 1.43 11.04
C LEU A 299 -19.19 0.22 11.97
N GLU A 300 -20.25 -0.58 11.87
CA GLU A 300 -20.54 -1.71 12.74
C GLU A 300 -19.75 -2.96 12.33
N VAL A 301 -19.54 -3.16 11.02
CA VAL A 301 -18.75 -4.28 10.49
C VAL A 301 -17.63 -3.72 9.60
N PRO A 302 -16.63 -3.03 10.20
CA PRO A 302 -15.55 -2.42 9.45
C PRO A 302 -14.54 -3.46 8.97
N THR A 303 -13.97 -3.27 7.78
CA THR A 303 -12.76 -3.95 7.33
C THR A 303 -11.57 -3.05 7.63
N TYR A 304 -10.55 -3.58 8.32
CA TYR A 304 -9.30 -2.85 8.58
C TYR A 304 -8.13 -3.47 7.84
N TYR A 305 -7.08 -2.66 7.72
CA TYR A 305 -5.74 -3.09 7.32
C TYR A 305 -4.83 -3.07 8.53
N TYR A 306 -3.99 -4.08 8.65
CA TYR A 306 -3.10 -4.32 9.76
C TYR A 306 -1.66 -4.41 9.27
N ALA A 307 -0.74 -3.95 10.10
CA ALA A 307 0.69 -4.00 9.85
C ALA A 307 1.43 -4.43 11.12
N VAL A 308 2.59 -5.07 10.96
CA VAL A 308 3.52 -5.26 12.08
C VAL A 308 4.04 -3.89 12.55
N PRO A 309 4.29 -3.69 13.85
CA PRO A 309 4.82 -2.42 14.37
C PRO A 309 6.10 -1.94 13.66
N GLU A 310 6.95 -2.87 13.24
CA GLU A 310 8.19 -2.60 12.50
C GLU A 310 7.91 -1.93 11.15
N LEU A 311 6.88 -2.36 10.42
CA LEU A 311 6.50 -1.78 9.13
C LEU A 311 6.03 -0.32 9.33
N VAL A 312 5.28 -0.06 10.40
CA VAL A 312 4.81 1.29 10.77
C VAL A 312 5.96 2.19 11.20
N ARG A 313 6.85 1.70 12.06
CA ARG A 313 7.94 2.47 12.67
C ARG A 313 9.10 2.71 11.71
N ASP A 314 9.56 1.65 11.05
CA ASP A 314 10.84 1.66 10.35
C ASP A 314 10.68 1.81 8.82
N TYR A 315 9.51 1.52 8.27
CA TYR A 315 9.24 1.57 6.84
C TYR A 315 8.01 2.41 6.46
N PRO A 316 7.84 3.64 7.00
CA PRO A 316 6.63 4.44 6.79
C PRO A 316 6.39 4.84 5.32
N ASP A 317 7.44 4.98 4.50
CA ASP A 317 7.28 5.26 3.06
C ASP A 317 6.83 4.01 2.29
N VAL A 318 7.26 2.81 2.72
CA VAL A 318 6.78 1.54 2.14
C VAL A 318 5.34 1.29 2.56
N LEU A 319 5.01 1.47 3.84
CA LEU A 319 3.62 1.44 4.31
C LEU A 319 2.77 2.44 3.52
N LYS A 320 3.36 3.60 3.20
CA LYS A 320 2.70 4.56 2.34
C LYS A 320 2.34 4.00 0.99
N VAL A 321 3.32 3.50 0.25
CA VAL A 321 3.10 2.82 -1.03
C VAL A 321 2.01 1.75 -0.90
N ILE A 322 2.05 0.91 0.14
CA ILE A 322 1.04 -0.13 0.35
C ILE A 322 -0.38 0.44 0.38
N LEU A 323 -0.61 1.47 1.21
CA LEU A 323 -1.94 2.04 1.34
C LEU A 323 -2.39 2.81 0.08
N GLU A 324 -1.48 3.42 -0.68
CA GLU A 324 -1.85 4.06 -1.96
C GLU A 324 -2.30 3.01 -2.98
N GLU A 325 -1.56 1.91 -3.12
CA GLU A 325 -1.91 0.86 -4.07
C GLU A 325 -3.16 0.08 -3.63
N VAL A 326 -3.38 -0.11 -2.33
CA VAL A 326 -4.65 -0.64 -1.80
C VAL A 326 -5.82 0.28 -2.19
N ASN A 327 -5.64 1.60 -2.07
CA ASN A 327 -6.66 2.57 -2.47
C ASN A 327 -6.93 2.51 -3.98
N GLU A 328 -5.89 2.40 -4.80
CA GLU A 328 -5.98 2.26 -6.26
C GLU A 328 -6.71 0.96 -6.68
N ALA A 329 -6.36 -0.16 -6.03
CA ALA A 329 -7.03 -1.43 -6.25
C ALA A 329 -8.53 -1.35 -5.93
N GLY A 330 -8.90 -0.70 -4.83
CA GLY A 330 -10.30 -0.50 -4.47
C GLY A 330 -11.04 0.48 -5.37
N ALA A 331 -10.37 1.52 -5.88
CA ALA A 331 -10.95 2.39 -6.91
C ALA A 331 -11.25 1.61 -8.19
N SER A 332 -10.29 0.79 -8.64
CA SER A 332 -10.45 -0.13 -9.78
C SER A 332 -11.61 -1.11 -9.57
N ALA A 333 -11.72 -1.71 -8.39
CA ALA A 333 -12.79 -2.66 -8.07
C ALA A 333 -14.19 -2.02 -8.18
N LYS A 334 -14.36 -0.83 -7.60
CA LYS A 334 -15.64 -0.10 -7.65
C LYS A 334 -16.01 0.38 -9.05
N GLN A 335 -15.03 0.77 -9.87
CA GLN A 335 -15.27 1.12 -11.27
C GLN A 335 -15.76 -0.10 -12.06
N GLN A 336 -15.15 -1.27 -11.84
CA GLN A 336 -15.59 -2.52 -12.46
C GLN A 336 -17.02 -2.91 -12.02
N GLU A 337 -17.36 -2.75 -10.74
CA GLU A 337 -18.71 -2.96 -10.20
C GLU A 337 -19.73 -2.03 -10.86
N LEU A 338 -19.40 -0.75 -10.97
CA LEU A 338 -20.24 0.25 -11.63
C LEU A 338 -20.47 -0.07 -13.11
N GLU A 339 -19.43 -0.45 -13.84
CA GLU A 339 -19.53 -0.85 -15.25
C GLU A 339 -20.36 -2.13 -15.44
N ALA A 340 -20.19 -3.13 -14.56
CA ALA A 340 -21.00 -4.34 -14.56
C ALA A 340 -22.48 -4.01 -14.33
N THR A 341 -22.77 -3.19 -13.33
CA THR A 341 -24.14 -2.77 -13.01
C THR A 341 -24.79 -1.99 -14.16
N ARG A 342 -24.07 -1.06 -14.79
CA ARG A 342 -24.57 -0.32 -15.96
C ARG A 342 -24.89 -1.23 -17.15
N ARG A 343 -24.09 -2.27 -17.38
CA ARG A 343 -24.39 -3.27 -18.43
C ARG A 343 -25.65 -4.08 -18.11
N LEU A 344 -25.85 -4.42 -16.84
CA LEU A 344 -27.06 -5.11 -16.40
C LEU A 344 -28.31 -4.23 -16.51
N ALA A 345 -28.19 -2.95 -16.15
CA ALA A 345 -29.26 -1.94 -16.28
C ALA A 345 -29.75 -1.74 -17.72
N ALA A 346 -28.91 -2.05 -18.72
CA ALA A 346 -29.32 -1.99 -20.13
C ALA A 346 -30.37 -3.07 -20.50
N HIS A 347 -30.49 -4.13 -19.69
CA HIS A 347 -31.38 -5.27 -19.95
C HIS A 347 -32.44 -5.47 -18.86
N HIS A 348 -32.28 -4.83 -17.70
CA HIS A 348 -33.16 -4.96 -16.53
C HIS A 348 -33.44 -3.59 -15.91
N GLU A 349 -34.63 -3.41 -15.34
CA GLU A 349 -34.97 -2.23 -14.56
C GLU A 349 -34.19 -2.26 -13.22
N ILE A 350 -33.08 -1.53 -13.16
CA ILE A 350 -32.30 -1.30 -11.94
C ILE A 350 -32.68 0.09 -11.39
N ASP A 351 -32.92 0.16 -10.08
CA ASP A 351 -33.18 1.43 -9.39
C ASP A 351 -32.03 2.43 -9.67
N PRO A 352 -32.29 3.61 -10.26
CA PRO A 352 -31.28 4.63 -10.51
C PRO A 352 -30.47 5.02 -9.26
N ALA A 353 -31.06 4.94 -8.06
CA ALA A 353 -30.36 5.21 -6.81
C ALA A 353 -29.17 4.28 -6.58
N ILE A 354 -29.25 3.01 -7.04
CA ILE A 354 -28.14 2.06 -6.95
C ILE A 354 -26.96 2.55 -7.80
N ILE A 355 -27.22 2.94 -9.05
CA ILE A 355 -26.18 3.42 -9.96
C ILE A 355 -25.55 4.70 -9.41
N THR A 356 -26.33 5.68 -8.96
CA THR A 356 -25.82 6.92 -8.36
C THR A 356 -24.96 6.64 -7.11
N ASN A 357 -25.38 5.71 -6.26
CA ASN A 357 -24.59 5.31 -5.09
C ASN A 357 -23.26 4.66 -5.50
N LEU A 358 -23.25 3.79 -6.50
CA LEU A 358 -22.03 3.18 -7.02
C LEU A 358 -21.10 4.21 -7.67
N GLU A 359 -21.64 5.17 -8.43
CA GLU A 359 -20.89 6.29 -9.01
C GLU A 359 -20.19 7.11 -7.92
N GLN A 360 -20.94 7.50 -6.88
CA GLN A 360 -20.37 8.21 -5.75
C GLN A 360 -19.26 7.39 -5.09
N ARG A 361 -19.52 6.11 -4.77
CA ARG A 361 -18.52 5.25 -4.12
C ARG A 361 -17.27 5.09 -4.97
N ALA A 362 -17.42 4.94 -6.29
CA ALA A 362 -16.33 4.75 -7.24
C ALA A 362 -15.50 6.02 -7.47
N SER A 363 -16.08 7.20 -7.19
CA SER A 363 -15.37 8.49 -7.22
C SER A 363 -14.57 8.79 -5.94
N GLU A 364 -14.85 8.06 -4.86
CA GLU A 364 -14.27 8.29 -3.55
C GLU A 364 -13.19 7.27 -3.20
N ARG A 365 -12.32 7.63 -2.25
CA ARG A 365 -11.30 6.74 -1.72
C ARG A 365 -11.90 5.41 -1.27
N ALA A 366 -11.23 4.31 -1.61
CA ALA A 366 -11.59 2.98 -1.15
C ALA A 366 -11.26 2.78 0.32
N ILE A 367 -10.17 3.39 0.78
CA ILE A 367 -9.74 3.34 2.17
C ILE A 367 -9.61 4.73 2.77
N ILE A 368 -9.77 4.83 4.08
CA ILE A 368 -9.61 6.06 4.84
C ILE A 368 -8.80 5.79 6.11
N PRO A 369 -8.24 6.85 6.73
CA PRO A 369 -7.67 6.73 8.07
C PRO A 369 -8.67 6.16 9.04
N ILE A 370 -8.15 5.56 10.10
CA ILE A 370 -8.98 5.12 11.21
C ILE A 370 -9.52 6.36 11.93
N ASP A 371 -10.85 6.50 11.90
CA ASP A 371 -11.57 7.61 12.53
C ASP A 371 -12.18 7.21 13.89
N ASP A 372 -12.48 8.22 14.70
CA ASP A 372 -13.02 8.04 16.04
C ASP A 372 -14.41 7.40 16.06
N ARG A 373 -15.23 7.60 15.02
CA ARG A 373 -16.55 6.95 14.92
C ARG A 373 -16.39 5.44 14.83
N SER A 374 -15.45 4.99 14.02
CA SER A 374 -15.14 3.57 13.83
C SER A 374 -14.56 2.95 15.08
N LEU A 375 -13.65 3.64 15.78
CA LEU A 375 -13.12 3.16 17.06
C LEU A 375 -14.18 3.19 18.17
N THR A 376 -15.18 4.07 18.09
CA THR A 376 -16.33 4.04 19.02
C THR A 376 -17.17 2.80 18.78
N ALA A 377 -17.52 2.49 17.53
CA ALA A 377 -18.25 1.29 17.17
C ALA A 377 -17.47 0.01 17.57
N LEU A 378 -16.17 -0.05 17.25
CA LEU A 378 -15.32 -1.19 17.61
C LEU A 378 -15.17 -1.36 19.13
N GLN A 379 -15.10 -0.25 19.89
CA GLN A 379 -15.07 -0.30 21.35
C GLN A 379 -16.40 -0.79 21.93
N HIS A 380 -17.52 -0.35 21.36
CA HIS A 380 -18.85 -0.84 21.73
C HIS A 380 -18.97 -2.35 21.48
N GLN A 381 -18.50 -2.82 20.33
CA GLN A 381 -18.41 -4.24 20.02
C GLN A 381 -17.54 -5.00 21.04
N ALA A 382 -16.40 -4.45 21.44
CA ALA A 382 -15.55 -5.06 22.47
C ALA A 382 -16.24 -5.15 23.84
N HIS A 383 -17.09 -4.17 24.19
CA HIS A 383 -17.90 -4.24 25.41
C HIS A 383 -18.94 -5.36 25.34
N ILE A 384 -19.66 -5.50 24.22
CA ILE A 384 -20.61 -6.59 24.01
C ILE A 384 -19.93 -7.95 24.19
N PHE A 385 -18.78 -8.16 23.56
CA PHE A 385 -18.05 -9.43 23.69
C PHE A 385 -17.57 -9.70 25.10
N ARG A 386 -17.14 -8.68 25.84
CA ARG A 386 -16.79 -8.84 27.26
C ARG A 386 -18.01 -9.20 28.09
N ASP A 387 -19.13 -8.52 27.90
CA ASP A 387 -20.35 -8.72 28.69
C ASP A 387 -20.96 -10.11 28.45
N LEU A 388 -20.83 -10.61 27.22
CA LEU A 388 -21.14 -11.99 26.83
C LEU A 388 -20.04 -13.01 27.19
N LYS A 389 -18.97 -12.60 27.89
CA LYS A 389 -17.83 -13.43 28.31
C LYS A 389 -17.11 -14.16 27.15
N LEU A 390 -17.14 -13.56 25.96
CA LEU A 390 -16.45 -14.06 24.77
C LEU A 390 -14.97 -13.67 24.73
N ILE A 391 -14.59 -12.59 25.44
CA ILE A 391 -13.21 -12.19 25.70
C ILE A 391 -12.92 -12.15 27.20
N PRO A 392 -11.71 -12.53 27.65
CA PRO A 392 -11.41 -12.71 29.07
C PRO A 392 -11.21 -11.40 29.84
N HIS A 393 -10.90 -10.28 29.16
CA HIS A 393 -10.63 -9.00 29.79
C HIS A 393 -11.07 -7.82 28.90
N ARG A 394 -11.02 -6.61 29.47
CA ARG A 394 -11.36 -5.37 28.74
C ARG A 394 -10.29 -5.07 27.69
N VAL A 395 -10.73 -4.87 26.45
CA VAL A 395 -9.90 -4.40 25.34
C VAL A 395 -10.09 -2.88 25.18
N ASN A 396 -9.00 -2.13 25.07
CA ASN A 396 -9.00 -0.73 24.68
C ASN A 396 -8.58 -0.59 23.21
N VAL A 397 -9.55 -0.44 22.30
CA VAL A 397 -9.25 -0.39 20.85
C VAL A 397 -8.51 0.89 20.43
N ARG A 398 -8.49 1.90 21.31
CA ARG A 398 -7.79 3.18 21.10
C ARG A 398 -6.35 3.18 21.60
N ASP A 399 -5.89 2.06 22.16
CA ASP A 399 -4.48 1.93 22.55
C ASP A 399 -3.58 2.18 21.33
N GLY A 400 -2.67 3.16 21.47
CA GLY A 400 -1.74 3.57 20.40
C GLY A 400 -0.77 2.46 19.98
N THR A 401 -0.62 1.41 20.79
CA THR A 401 0.11 0.19 20.43
C THR A 401 -0.58 -0.57 19.31
N TYR A 402 -1.91 -0.51 19.25
CA TYR A 402 -2.74 -1.31 18.34
C TYR A 402 -3.36 -0.51 17.21
N THR A 403 -3.32 0.81 17.27
CA THR A 403 -4.04 1.67 16.34
C THR A 403 -3.21 2.89 15.97
N LEU A 404 -2.89 3.00 14.68
CA LEU A 404 -2.24 4.17 14.11
C LEU A 404 -3.31 5.22 13.74
N GLN A 405 -3.61 6.12 14.68
CA GLN A 405 -4.41 7.30 14.37
C GLN A 405 -3.55 8.33 13.64
N THR A 406 -3.65 8.38 12.31
CA THR A 406 -2.98 9.39 11.50
C THR A 406 -3.98 10.26 10.78
N LYS A 407 -3.73 11.57 10.74
CA LYS A 407 -4.32 12.43 9.71
C LYS A 407 -3.56 12.15 8.43
N GLN A 408 -3.99 11.16 7.63
CA GLN A 408 -3.37 10.90 6.33
C GLN A 408 -3.63 12.11 5.42
N ASN A 409 -2.71 13.08 5.41
CA ASN A 409 -2.69 14.20 4.47
C ASN A 409 -2.15 13.79 3.10
N TRP A 410 -2.23 12.50 2.76
CA TRP A 410 -1.71 12.00 1.50
C TRP A 410 -2.73 12.39 0.44
N THR A 411 -2.45 13.49 -0.25
CA THR A 411 -3.09 13.83 -1.51
C THR A 411 -2.64 12.77 -2.51
N TYR A 412 -3.54 11.85 -2.84
CA TYR A 412 -3.42 11.03 -4.03
C TYR A 412 -3.91 11.84 -5.21
#